data_AF-A0A9E3XYD5-F1
#
_entry.id   AF-A0A9E3XYD5-F1
#
_cell.length_a   1.000
_cell.length_b   1.000
_cell.length_c   1.000
_cell.angle_alpha   90.00
_cell.angle_beta   90.00
_cell.angle_gamma   90.00
#
_symmetry.space_group_name_H-M   'P 1'
#
loop_
_entity.id
_entity.type
_entity.pdbx_description
1 polymer ?
#
loop_
_entity_poly.entity_id
_entity_poly.type
_entity_poly.pdbx_seq_one_letter_code
_entity_poly.pdbx_strand_id
1 'polypeptide(L)'
;NCYGFVNTFDRVALWPDEHGCGLHDRGVAIVSQSGNVAVNLTFQQRGLRLGAMVTVGNQASLGSDDAVAALLDDDRITAIGLFLEAVRDAQQFAEVAERAVARGVPLVALQTGRSTAGAAIAASHTGSMAGRAAA
;
A
#
# COMPACT_ATOMS: atom_id res chain seq x y z
N ASN A 1 3.74 -7.03 11.94
CA ASN A 1 4.06 -5.66 12.40
C ASN A 1 3.44 -4.67 11.41
N CYS A 2 2.16 -4.35 11.56
CA CYS A 2 1.43 -3.42 10.70
C CYS A 2 0.59 -2.46 11.55
N TYR A 3 0.28 -1.30 11.00
CA TYR A 3 -0.49 -0.24 11.68
C TYR A 3 -2.01 -0.50 11.60
N GLY A 4 -2.44 -1.42 10.73
CA GLY A 4 -3.85 -1.74 10.46
C GLY A 4 -4.37 -1.09 9.18
N PHE A 5 -5.65 -0.75 9.15
CA PHE A 5 -6.29 -0.11 8.00
C PHE A 5 -7.39 0.90 8.37
N VAL A 6 -7.65 1.80 7.44
CA VAL A 6 -8.77 2.74 7.43
C VAL A 6 -9.55 2.53 6.14
N ASN A 7 -10.87 2.34 6.25
CA ASN A 7 -11.82 2.32 5.15
C ASN A 7 -12.89 3.39 5.44
N THR A 8 -12.79 4.53 4.76
CA THR A 8 -13.71 5.64 4.98
C THR A 8 -15.05 5.45 4.29
N PHE A 9 -15.13 4.57 3.28
CA PHE A 9 -16.38 4.26 2.58
C PHE A 9 -17.37 3.56 3.51
N ASP A 10 -16.88 2.60 4.30
CA ASP A 10 -17.70 1.84 5.26
C ASP A 10 -17.57 2.38 6.70
N ARG A 11 -16.79 3.47 6.88
CA ARG A 11 -16.57 4.14 8.17
C ARG A 11 -15.98 3.20 9.23
N VAL A 12 -15.05 2.35 8.81
CA VAL A 12 -14.34 1.40 9.66
C VAL A 12 -12.87 1.77 9.72
N ALA A 13 -12.33 1.84 10.93
CA ALA A 13 -10.90 1.98 11.17
C ALA A 13 -10.47 0.94 12.21
N LEU A 14 -9.67 -0.04 11.77
CA LEU A 14 -8.87 -0.87 12.68
C LEU A 14 -7.47 -0.26 12.69
N TRP A 15 -7.36 0.86 13.40
CA TRP A 15 -6.23 1.78 13.36
C TRP A 15 -5.99 2.34 14.78
N PRO A 16 -4.76 2.34 15.31
CA PRO A 16 -4.49 2.60 16.72
C PRO A 16 -4.37 4.09 17.11
N ASP A 17 -4.43 5.02 16.16
CA ASP A 17 -4.17 6.45 16.37
C ASP A 17 -5.17 7.33 15.57
N GLU A 18 -4.98 8.64 15.53
CA GLU A 18 -5.72 9.51 14.62
C GLU A 18 -5.33 9.27 13.14
N HIS A 19 -6.26 9.55 12.24
CA HIS A 19 -6.01 9.56 10.80
C HIS A 19 -6.63 10.79 10.14
N GLY A 20 -5.97 11.32 9.10
CA GLY A 20 -6.46 12.50 8.38
C GLY A 20 -7.45 12.21 7.25
N CYS A 21 -7.87 10.96 7.04
CA CYS A 21 -8.72 10.59 5.90
C CYS A 21 -10.13 11.21 6.00
N GLY A 22 -10.57 11.83 4.91
CA GLY A 22 -11.93 12.36 4.76
C GLY A 22 -12.94 11.31 4.29
N LEU A 23 -14.23 11.62 4.47
CA LEU A 23 -15.32 10.81 3.92
C LEU A 23 -15.53 11.15 2.44
N HIS A 24 -15.54 10.12 1.60
CA HIS A 24 -15.75 10.21 0.17
C HIS A 24 -16.61 9.04 -0.29
N ASP A 25 -17.46 9.22 -1.30
CA ASP A 25 -18.24 8.11 -1.87
C ASP A 25 -17.38 7.19 -2.75
N ARG A 26 -16.31 7.76 -3.35
CA ARG A 26 -15.32 7.08 -4.20
C ARG A 26 -13.96 7.77 -4.09
N GLY A 27 -12.88 7.02 -4.21
CA GLY A 27 -11.54 7.55 -3.99
C GLY A 27 -10.42 6.56 -4.27
N VAL A 28 -9.19 6.96 -3.95
CA VAL A 28 -8.01 6.12 -4.10
C VAL A 28 -7.79 5.28 -2.84
N ALA A 29 -7.12 4.15 -3.00
CA ALA A 29 -6.53 3.39 -1.91
C ALA A 29 -5.02 3.56 -1.89
N ILE A 30 -4.40 3.43 -0.71
CA ILE A 30 -2.95 3.30 -0.56
C ILE A 30 -2.64 2.04 0.23
N VAL A 31 -1.71 1.23 -0.26
CA VAL A 31 -1.11 0.10 0.45
C VAL A 31 0.33 0.44 0.78
N SER A 32 0.72 0.30 2.05
CA SER A 32 2.06 0.66 2.51
C SER A 32 2.71 -0.43 3.37
N GLN A 33 3.98 -0.73 3.11
CA GLN A 33 4.80 -1.52 4.04
C GLN A 33 5.20 -0.72 5.28
N SER A 34 5.41 0.60 5.13
CA SER A 34 5.77 1.46 6.26
C SER A 34 4.52 2.05 6.93
N GLY A 35 4.35 1.75 8.22
CA GLY A 35 3.28 2.34 9.04
C GLY A 35 3.45 3.86 9.22
N ASN A 36 4.68 4.33 9.45
CA ASN A 36 4.94 5.76 9.60
C ASN A 36 4.61 6.55 8.32
N VAL A 37 4.99 6.04 7.15
CA VAL A 37 4.62 6.66 5.87
C VAL A 37 3.11 6.66 5.68
N ALA A 38 2.44 5.55 6.03
CA ALA A 38 0.99 5.44 5.95
C ALA A 38 0.29 6.52 6.79
N VAL A 39 0.65 6.66 8.07
CA VAL A 39 0.10 7.69 8.97
C VAL A 39 0.26 9.08 8.34
N ASN A 40 1.47 9.45 7.92
CA ASN A 40 1.73 10.75 7.31
C ASN A 40 0.91 10.99 6.04
N LEU A 41 0.72 9.97 5.20
CA LEU A 41 -0.10 10.07 3.99
C LEU A 41 -1.58 10.25 4.29
N THR A 42 -2.10 9.78 5.43
CA THR A 42 -3.50 10.05 5.82
C THR A 42 -3.75 11.53 6.06
N PHE A 43 -2.74 12.29 6.50
CA PHE A 43 -2.84 13.74 6.79
C PHE A 43 -2.46 14.65 5.62
N GLN A 44 -2.34 14.10 4.40
CA GLN A 44 -2.01 14.87 3.21
C GLN A 44 -2.96 16.07 3.00
N GLN A 45 -2.39 17.19 2.54
CA GLN A 45 -3.14 18.44 2.25
C GLN A 45 -3.26 18.72 0.74
N ARG A 46 -2.94 17.72 -0.10
CA ARG A 46 -2.93 17.82 -1.56
C ARG A 46 -4.29 17.56 -2.21
N GLY A 47 -5.35 17.39 -1.42
CA GLY A 47 -6.72 17.18 -1.91
C GLY A 47 -6.97 15.80 -2.53
N LEU A 48 -6.06 14.83 -2.30
CA LEU A 48 -6.27 13.45 -2.73
C LEU A 48 -7.47 12.85 -1.99
N ARG A 49 -8.46 12.32 -2.72
CA ARG A 49 -9.60 11.64 -2.12
C ARG A 49 -9.19 10.25 -1.64
N LEU A 50 -8.53 10.19 -0.48
CA LEU A 50 -8.04 8.95 0.10
C LEU A 50 -9.19 8.23 0.82
N GLY A 51 -9.70 7.17 0.19
CA GLY A 51 -10.83 6.39 0.69
C GLY A 51 -10.42 5.16 1.49
N ALA A 52 -9.25 4.60 1.20
CA ALA A 52 -8.69 3.48 1.96
C ALA A 52 -7.18 3.62 2.18
N MET A 53 -6.72 3.27 3.38
CA MET A 53 -5.30 3.14 3.73
C MET A 53 -5.10 1.78 4.36
N VAL A 54 -4.20 0.97 3.82
CA VAL A 54 -3.90 -0.38 4.32
C VAL A 54 -2.41 -0.50 4.57
N THR A 55 -2.03 -1.04 5.72
CA THR A 55 -0.63 -1.36 6.01
C THR A 55 -0.41 -2.86 6.10
N VAL A 56 0.62 -3.33 5.40
CA VAL A 56 0.98 -4.77 5.36
C VAL A 56 2.25 -5.06 6.16
N GLY A 57 3.01 -4.02 6.49
CA GLY A 57 4.12 -4.15 7.42
C GLY A 57 5.22 -5.08 6.92
N ASN A 58 5.63 -5.99 7.81
CA ASN A 58 6.61 -7.03 7.49
C ASN A 58 6.08 -8.18 6.63
N GLN A 59 4.80 -8.18 6.23
CA GLN A 59 4.21 -9.15 5.30
C GLN A 59 4.37 -10.62 5.71
N ALA A 60 4.35 -10.90 7.02
CA ALA A 60 4.49 -12.25 7.54
C ALA A 60 3.26 -13.14 7.31
N SER A 61 2.08 -12.53 7.12
CA SER A 61 0.84 -13.22 6.81
C SER A 61 0.35 -12.81 5.43
N LEU A 62 -0.13 -11.55 5.31
CA LEU A 62 -0.62 -10.98 4.05
C LEU A 62 0.39 -10.03 3.43
N GLY A 63 0.47 -10.04 2.10
CA GLY A 63 1.31 -9.20 1.26
C GLY A 63 0.59 -7.97 0.71
N SER A 64 1.36 -7.14 -0.03
CA SER A 64 0.79 -5.99 -0.75
C SER A 64 -0.15 -6.44 -1.86
N ASP A 65 0.18 -7.56 -2.50
CA ASP A 65 -0.60 -8.26 -3.52
C ASP A 65 -1.97 -8.72 -3.00
N ASP A 66 -2.03 -9.36 -1.82
CA ASP A 66 -3.30 -9.70 -1.16
C ASP A 66 -4.18 -8.46 -0.93
N ALA A 67 -3.58 -7.37 -0.44
CA ALA A 67 -4.29 -6.11 -0.22
C ALA A 67 -4.81 -5.48 -1.52
N VAL A 68 -4.00 -5.49 -2.58
CA VAL A 68 -4.44 -5.02 -3.91
C VAL A 68 -5.59 -5.89 -4.41
N ALA A 69 -5.49 -7.21 -4.32
CA ALA A 69 -6.52 -8.12 -4.78
C ALA A 69 -7.87 -7.86 -4.11
N ALA A 70 -7.87 -7.63 -2.80
CA ALA A 70 -9.08 -7.28 -2.05
C ALA A 70 -9.64 -5.90 -2.42
N LEU A 71 -8.76 -4.90 -2.60
CA LEU A 71 -9.18 -3.55 -2.98
C LEU A 71 -9.77 -3.47 -4.39
N LEU A 72 -9.35 -4.35 -5.31
CA LEU A 72 -9.88 -4.42 -6.67
C LEU A 72 -11.33 -4.93 -6.74
N ASP A 73 -11.84 -5.55 -5.69
CA ASP A 73 -13.23 -6.01 -5.64
C ASP A 73 -14.21 -4.89 -5.23
N ASP A 74 -13.71 -3.71 -4.86
CA ASP A 74 -14.52 -2.54 -4.50
C ASP A 74 -14.54 -1.48 -5.63
N ASP A 75 -15.67 -1.34 -6.31
CA ASP A 75 -15.84 -0.38 -7.42
C ASP A 75 -15.78 1.10 -6.98
N ARG A 76 -15.77 1.38 -5.67
CA ARG A 76 -15.53 2.73 -5.13
C ARG A 76 -14.06 3.15 -5.29
N ILE A 77 -13.14 2.21 -5.46
CA ILE A 77 -11.72 2.46 -5.70
C ILE A 77 -11.49 2.95 -7.13
N THR A 78 -10.79 4.07 -7.26
CA THR A 78 -10.48 4.68 -8.57
C THR A 78 -9.03 4.54 -8.99
N ALA A 79 -8.11 4.29 -8.04
CA ALA A 79 -6.70 3.97 -8.25
C ALA A 79 -6.09 3.42 -6.96
N ILE A 80 -4.96 2.73 -7.06
CA ILE A 80 -4.23 2.19 -5.90
C ILE A 80 -2.77 2.66 -5.94
N GLY A 81 -2.33 3.34 -4.88
CA GLY A 81 -0.94 3.70 -4.63
C GLY A 81 -0.23 2.65 -3.78
N LEU A 82 1.01 2.32 -4.12
CA LEU A 82 1.80 1.31 -3.42
C LEU A 82 3.10 1.90 -2.91
N PHE A 83 3.36 1.81 -1.61
CA PHE A 83 4.67 2.08 -1.02
C PHE A 83 5.38 0.76 -0.74
N LEU A 84 6.35 0.42 -1.59
CA LEU A 84 6.99 -0.90 -1.61
C LEU A 84 8.47 -0.78 -1.23
N GLU A 85 8.89 -1.57 -0.25
CA GLU A 85 10.29 -1.83 0.09
C GLU A 85 10.79 -3.10 -0.60
N ALA A 86 9.91 -4.10 -0.73
CA ALA A 86 10.18 -5.35 -1.44
C ALA A 86 8.89 -5.96 -1.98
N VAL A 87 9.01 -6.74 -3.05
CA VAL A 87 7.94 -7.62 -3.54
C VAL A 87 8.34 -9.04 -3.14
N ARG A 88 7.53 -9.69 -2.30
CA ARG A 88 7.80 -11.04 -1.78
C ARG A 88 7.64 -12.10 -2.85
N ASP A 89 6.57 -12.00 -3.64
CA ASP A 89 6.24 -12.89 -4.73
C ASP A 89 5.97 -12.06 -6.00
N ALA A 90 6.92 -12.09 -6.93
CA ALA A 90 6.85 -11.31 -8.15
C ALA A 90 5.77 -11.83 -9.12
N GLN A 91 5.49 -13.14 -9.11
CA GLN A 91 4.50 -13.73 -9.99
C GLN A 91 3.10 -13.37 -9.51
N GLN A 92 2.81 -13.56 -8.23
CA GLN A 92 1.53 -13.18 -7.64
C GLN A 92 1.26 -11.67 -7.78
N PHE A 93 2.30 -10.84 -7.60
CA PHE A 93 2.20 -9.40 -7.82
C PHE A 93 1.93 -9.04 -9.30
N ALA A 94 2.51 -9.76 -10.25
CA ALA A 94 2.22 -9.56 -11.67
C ALA A 94 0.78 -9.93 -12.01
N GLU A 95 0.29 -11.08 -11.52
CA GLU A 95 -1.09 -11.54 -11.73
C GLU A 95 -2.13 -10.53 -11.20
N VAL A 96 -1.90 -9.98 -10.00
CA VAL A 96 -2.81 -8.96 -9.46
C VAL A 96 -2.70 -7.61 -10.19
N ALA A 97 -1.52 -7.27 -10.71
CA ALA A 97 -1.35 -6.08 -11.54
C ALA A 97 -2.09 -6.21 -12.88
N GLU A 98 -2.06 -7.38 -13.52
CA GLU A 98 -2.84 -7.67 -14.72
C GLU A 98 -4.35 -7.58 -14.45
N ARG A 99 -4.81 -8.11 -13.30
CA ARG A 99 -6.21 -7.94 -12.86
C ARG A 99 -6.59 -6.46 -12.71
N ALA A 100 -5.71 -5.64 -12.15
CA ALA A 100 -5.96 -4.20 -11.99
C ALA A 100 -6.12 -3.52 -13.36
N VAL A 101 -5.27 -3.86 -14.34
CA VAL A 101 -5.38 -3.39 -15.72
C VAL A 101 -6.72 -3.81 -16.34
N ALA A 102 -7.11 -5.07 -16.20
CA ALA A 102 -8.38 -5.59 -16.73
C ALA A 102 -9.60 -4.89 -16.12
N ARG A 103 -9.52 -4.44 -14.85
CA ARG A 103 -10.57 -3.65 -14.17
C ARG A 103 -10.49 -2.15 -14.47
N GLY A 104 -9.46 -1.69 -15.16
CA GLY A 104 -9.25 -0.26 -15.42
C GLY A 104 -8.88 0.53 -14.16
N VAL A 105 -8.31 -0.11 -13.14
CA VAL A 105 -7.85 0.52 -11.89
C VAL A 105 -6.34 0.73 -11.97
N PRO A 106 -5.84 1.97 -12.09
CA PRO A 106 -4.41 2.24 -12.18
C PRO A 106 -3.67 1.86 -10.89
N LEU A 107 -2.53 1.20 -11.02
CA LEU A 107 -1.57 0.98 -9.93
C LEU A 107 -0.38 1.92 -10.09
N VAL A 108 -0.02 2.64 -9.01
CA VAL A 108 1.16 3.52 -8.97
C VAL A 108 2.07 3.09 -7.83
N ALA A 109 3.26 2.57 -8.16
CA ALA A 109 4.20 2.06 -7.17
C ALA A 109 5.39 3.00 -6.96
N LEU A 110 5.63 3.37 -5.69
CA LEU A 110 6.88 3.95 -5.23
C LEU A 110 7.72 2.84 -4.60
N GLN A 111 8.70 2.34 -5.36
CA GLN A 111 9.69 1.40 -4.85
C GLN A 111 10.83 2.16 -4.18
N THR A 112 11.00 1.91 -2.89
CA THR A 112 12.09 2.44 -2.08
C THR A 112 13.25 1.44 -2.01
N GLY A 113 14.38 1.83 -1.43
CA GLY A 113 15.52 0.92 -1.29
C GLY A 113 16.28 0.58 -2.58
N ARG A 114 16.07 1.34 -3.66
CA ARG A 114 16.72 1.08 -4.97
C ARG A 114 18.24 1.28 -4.98
N SER A 115 18.80 2.01 -4.01
CA SER A 115 20.25 2.19 -3.85
C SER A 115 20.81 1.19 -2.83
N THR A 116 22.11 0.90 -2.89
CA THR A 116 22.77 0.00 -1.92
C THR A 116 22.56 0.45 -0.47
N ALA A 117 22.67 1.75 -0.20
CA ALA A 117 22.39 2.33 1.11
C ALA A 117 20.91 2.23 1.50
N GLY A 118 19.99 2.50 0.56
CA GLY A 118 18.56 2.38 0.80
C GLY A 118 18.12 0.93 1.05
N ALA A 119 18.71 -0.04 0.33
CA ALA A 119 18.47 -1.46 0.52
C ALA A 119 18.92 -1.93 1.90
N ALA A 120 20.09 -1.47 2.38
CA ALA A 120 20.56 -1.80 3.72
C ALA A 120 19.63 -1.27 4.82
N ILE A 121 19.09 -0.05 4.65
CA ILE A 121 18.12 0.56 5.57
C ILE A 121 16.77 -0.18 5.53
N ALA A 122 16.27 -0.52 4.34
CA ALA A 122 15.03 -1.29 4.20
C ALA A 122 15.16 -2.69 4.82
N ALA A 123 16.31 -3.33 4.63
CA ALA A 123 16.59 -4.66 5.18
C ALA A 123 16.65 -4.67 6.71
N SER A 124 17.20 -3.63 7.33
CA SER A 124 17.21 -3.52 8.80
C SER A 124 15.83 -3.21 9.39
N HIS A 125 14.93 -2.59 8.62
CA HIS A 125 13.59 -2.20 9.07
C HIS A 125 12.56 -3.34 9.04
N THR A 126 12.60 -4.18 8.01
CA THR A 126 11.61 -5.25 7.81
C THR A 126 12.13 -6.65 8.11
N GLY A 127 13.44 -6.81 8.33
CA GLY A 127 14.10 -8.12 8.41
C GLY A 127 14.03 -8.92 7.11
N SER A 128 13.61 -8.28 6.01
CA SER A 128 13.50 -8.88 4.68
C SER A 128 14.73 -8.50 3.83
N MET A 129 15.21 -9.40 2.97
CA MET A 129 16.24 -9.02 1.99
C MET A 129 15.64 -8.01 1.02
N ALA A 130 16.04 -6.74 1.11
CA ALA A 130 15.63 -5.70 0.18
C ALA A 130 15.91 -6.13 -1.27
N GLY A 131 14.92 -5.96 -2.15
CA GLY A 131 15.04 -6.35 -3.55
C GLY A 131 16.17 -5.60 -4.24
N ARG A 132 17.16 -6.31 -4.76
CA ARG A 132 18.21 -5.72 -5.61
C ARG A 132 17.58 -5.29 -6.93
N ALA A 133 17.80 -4.04 -7.34
CA ALA A 133 17.49 -3.60 -8.70
C ALA A 133 18.35 -4.44 -9.68
N ALA A 134 17.72 -5.05 -10.67
CA ALA A 134 18.44 -5.54 -11.84
C ALA A 134 19.05 -4.32 -12.57
N ALA A 135 20.33 -4.44 -12.91
CA ALA A 135 21.08 -3.43 -13.65
C ALA A 135 20.57 -3.29 -15.10
#